data_AF-A0A6N2TXU8-F1
#
_entry.id   AF-A0A6N2TXU8-F1
#
_cell.length_a   1.000
_cell.length_b   1.000
_cell.length_c   1.000
_cell.angle_alpha   90.00
_cell.angle_beta   90.00
_cell.angle_gamma   90.00
#
_symmetry.space_group_name_H-M   'P 1'
#
loop_
_entity.id
_entity.type
_entity.pdbx_description
1 polymer ?
#
loop_
_entity_poly.entity_id
_entity_poly.type
_entity_poly.pdbx_seq_one_letter_code
_entity_poly.pdbx_strand_id
1 'polypeptide(L)'
;MTNGFILVDVPETCLDCRFCVEVHEGIEAYCALKNNSYNHDEFKEIDVSYPQNKPDWCPIRELPECKEPTKFPFSPGMPWEYTEYEQGWNDCLKYLEGKDGDL
;
A
#
# COMPACT_ATOMS: atom_id res chain seq x y z
N MET A 1 -9.32 -2.05 -19.33
CA MET A 1 -9.19 -2.25 -17.87
C MET A 1 -8.49 -1.04 -17.31
N THR A 2 -8.98 -0.51 -16.18
CA THR A 2 -8.40 0.66 -15.51
C THR A 2 -7.83 0.18 -14.17
N ASN A 3 -6.69 0.73 -13.77
CA ASN A 3 -6.08 0.40 -12.49
C ASN A 3 -6.67 1.28 -11.38
N GLY A 4 -6.82 0.72 -10.19
CA GLY A 4 -7.24 1.44 -8.99
C GLY A 4 -6.35 1.07 -7.81
N PHE A 5 -6.39 1.89 -6.78
CA PHE A 5 -5.76 1.64 -5.49
C PHE A 5 -6.80 1.78 -4.38
N ILE A 6 -6.53 1.17 -3.23
CA ILE A 6 -7.31 1.33 -2.01
C ILE A 6 -6.37 1.80 -0.90
N LEU A 7 -6.75 2.85 -0.17
CA LEU A 7 -6.05 3.29 1.02
C LEU A 7 -6.77 2.72 2.25
N VAL A 8 -6.04 1.99 3.09
CA VAL A 8 -6.52 1.33 4.30
C VAL A 8 -5.39 1.27 5.32
N ASP A 9 -5.74 1.09 6.60
CA ASP A 9 -4.76 0.77 7.63
C ASP A 9 -4.10 -0.58 7.33
N VAL A 10 -2.81 -0.67 7.58
CA VAL A 10 -2.04 -1.91 7.39
C VAL A 10 -2.31 -2.82 8.58
N PRO A 11 -2.96 -3.97 8.40
CA PRO A 11 -3.25 -4.85 9.53
C PRO A 11 -1.98 -5.61 9.93
N GLU A 12 -1.82 -5.87 11.23
CA GLU A 12 -0.73 -6.67 11.80
C GLU A 12 -0.91 -8.17 11.51
N THR A 13 -2.14 -8.66 11.61
CA THR A 13 -2.54 -10.04 11.27
C THR A 13 -3.71 -10.01 10.28
N CYS A 14 -4.17 -11.19 9.84
CA CYS A 14 -5.38 -11.25 9.03
C CYS A 14 -6.67 -11.32 9.88
N LEU A 15 -6.55 -11.46 11.21
CA LEU A 15 -7.68 -11.32 12.14
C LEU A 15 -8.27 -9.91 12.02
N ASP A 16 -9.60 -9.81 11.98
CA ASP A 16 -10.34 -8.55 11.86
C ASP A 16 -10.02 -7.71 10.61
N CYS A 17 -9.21 -8.22 9.68
CA CYS A 17 -9.02 -7.59 8.39
C CYS A 17 -10.30 -7.73 7.56
N ARG A 18 -10.90 -6.61 7.13
CA ARG A 18 -12.17 -6.59 6.36
C ARG A 18 -12.14 -7.37 5.04
N PHE A 19 -10.96 -7.76 4.58
CA PHE A 19 -10.75 -8.51 3.35
C PHE A 19 -10.39 -9.98 3.59
N CYS A 20 -10.32 -10.41 4.85
CA CYS A 20 -10.22 -11.81 5.24
C CYS A 20 -11.62 -12.43 5.20
N VAL A 21 -11.76 -13.52 4.46
CA VAL A 21 -13.01 -14.29 4.37
C VAL A 21 -12.77 -15.63 5.06
N GLU A 22 -13.37 -15.80 6.22
CA GLU A 22 -13.33 -17.04 7.00
C GLU A 22 -14.35 -18.04 6.46
N VAL A 23 -13.92 -19.28 6.32
CA VAL A 23 -14.74 -20.41 5.85
C VAL A 23 -14.59 -21.56 6.84
N HIS A 24 -15.59 -22.43 6.91
CA HIS A 24 -15.58 -23.59 7.79
C HIS A 24 -15.32 -23.21 9.26
N GLU A 25 -16.04 -22.19 9.77
CA GLU A 25 -15.90 -21.70 11.15
C GLU A 25 -14.46 -21.23 11.48
N GLY A 26 -13.75 -20.68 10.49
CA GLY A 26 -12.40 -20.15 10.67
C GLY A 26 -11.30 -21.21 10.60
N ILE A 27 -11.61 -22.42 10.12
CA ILE A 27 -10.58 -23.43 9.79
C ILE A 27 -9.75 -22.96 8.58
N GLU A 28 -10.42 -22.34 7.59
CA GLU A 28 -9.80 -21.82 6.38
C GLU A 28 -10.09 -20.32 6.26
N ALA A 29 -9.15 -19.58 5.69
CA ALA A 29 -9.32 -18.16 5.46
C ALA A 29 -8.74 -17.75 4.10
N TYR A 30 -9.38 -16.80 3.44
CA TYR A 30 -9.02 -16.35 2.09
C TYR A 30 -8.91 -14.82 2.03
N CYS A 31 -8.02 -14.32 1.17
CA CYS A 31 -7.86 -12.88 0.93
C CYS A 31 -8.66 -12.44 -0.30
N ALA A 32 -9.72 -11.66 -0.10
CA ALA A 32 -10.58 -11.16 -1.19
C ALA A 32 -9.90 -10.16 -2.13
N LEU A 33 -8.71 -9.65 -1.80
CA LEU A 33 -7.95 -8.70 -2.62
C LEU A 33 -7.02 -9.40 -3.63
N LYS A 34 -6.90 -10.72 -3.59
CA LYS A 34 -5.97 -11.45 -4.44
C LYS A 34 -6.61 -12.72 -4.95
N ASN A 35 -6.45 -12.97 -6.24
CA ASN A 35 -6.94 -14.18 -6.86
C ASN A 35 -5.98 -15.34 -6.63
N ASN A 36 -6.53 -16.56 -6.61
CA ASN A 36 -5.76 -17.79 -6.69
C ASN A 36 -5.01 -17.81 -8.04
N SER A 37 -3.73 -18.21 -8.03
CA SER A 37 -2.90 -18.30 -9.23
C SER A 37 -3.38 -19.35 -10.23
N TYR A 38 -4.14 -20.36 -9.77
CA TYR A 38 -4.66 -21.44 -10.59
C TYR A 38 -6.08 -21.18 -11.09
N ASN A 39 -6.88 -20.43 -10.33
CA ASN A 39 -8.26 -20.07 -10.68
C ASN A 39 -8.55 -18.60 -10.32
N HIS A 40 -8.74 -17.76 -11.33
CA HIS A 40 -8.95 -16.33 -11.12
C HIS A 40 -10.33 -15.97 -10.53
N ASP A 41 -11.27 -16.92 -10.53
CA ASP A 41 -12.60 -16.74 -9.92
C ASP A 41 -12.59 -17.04 -8.41
N GLU A 42 -11.46 -17.54 -7.89
CA GLU A 42 -11.28 -17.86 -6.46
C GLU A 42 -10.36 -16.85 -5.78
N PHE A 43 -10.67 -16.56 -4.51
CA PHE A 43 -9.77 -15.82 -3.64
C PHE A 43 -8.54 -16.65 -3.29
N LYS A 44 -7.43 -15.97 -3.01
CA LYS A 44 -6.21 -16.64 -2.58
C LYS A 44 -6.33 -17.09 -1.13
N GLU A 45 -6.11 -18.37 -0.87
CA GLU A 45 -6.03 -18.95 0.47
C GLU A 45 -4.89 -18.33 1.29
N ILE A 46 -5.16 -18.08 2.57
CA ILE A 46 -4.19 -17.63 3.56
C ILE A 46 -3.48 -18.85 4.13
N ASP A 47 -2.22 -19.04 3.72
CA ASP A 47 -1.35 -20.19 3.99
C ASP A 47 -0.57 -20.08 5.31
N VAL A 48 -1.03 -19.22 6.22
CA VAL A 48 -0.48 -19.02 7.55
C VAL A 48 -1.61 -19.05 8.56
N SER A 49 -1.28 -19.17 9.86
CA SER A 49 -2.28 -19.03 10.91
C SER A 49 -2.75 -17.56 10.97
N TYR A 50 -3.81 -17.26 10.20
CA TYR A 50 -4.35 -15.92 9.97
C TYR A 50 -4.69 -15.12 11.24
N PRO A 51 -5.08 -15.75 12.38
CA PRO A 51 -5.37 -15.00 13.59
C PRO A 51 -4.12 -14.37 14.21
N GLN A 52 -2.95 -14.98 14.01
CA GLN A 52 -1.69 -14.59 14.64
C GLN A 52 -0.66 -14.05 13.66
N ASN A 53 -0.84 -14.30 12.36
CA ASN A 53 0.16 -13.98 11.35
C ASN A 53 -0.48 -13.31 10.13
N LYS A 54 0.39 -12.66 9.36
CA LYS A 54 0.07 -12.09 8.05
C LYS A 54 1.01 -12.71 7.02
N PRO A 55 0.50 -13.17 5.87
CA PRO A 55 1.35 -13.76 4.85
C PRO A 55 2.19 -12.69 4.13
N ASP A 56 3.44 -13.03 3.77
CA ASP A 56 4.38 -12.14 3.07
C ASP A 56 3.84 -11.60 1.73
N TRP A 57 2.95 -12.38 1.11
CA TRP A 57 2.36 -12.02 -0.18
C TRP A 57 1.17 -11.05 -0.07
N CYS A 58 0.75 -10.67 1.15
CA CYS A 58 -0.41 -9.82 1.41
C CYS A 58 -0.38 -8.55 0.53
N PRO A 59 -1.50 -8.20 -0.13
CA PRO A 59 -1.53 -7.02 -1.01
C PRO A 59 -1.55 -5.69 -0.24
N ILE A 60 -1.94 -5.69 1.03
CA ILE A 60 -1.97 -4.48 1.88
C ILE A 60 -0.57 -4.23 2.43
N ARG A 61 0.08 -3.20 1.90
CA ARG A 61 1.44 -2.79 2.23
C ARG A 61 1.46 -1.37 2.77
N GLU A 62 2.49 -1.08 3.55
CA GLU A 62 2.77 0.28 3.99
C GLU A 62 2.93 1.21 2.78
N LEU A 63 2.34 2.39 2.90
CA LEU A 63 2.58 3.45 1.95
C LEU A 63 4.05 3.86 2.08
N PRO A 64 4.76 4.08 0.96
CA PRO A 64 6.14 4.54 1.03
C PRO A 64 6.28 5.88 1.76
N GLU A 65 7.45 6.11 2.34
CA GLU A 65 7.76 7.36 3.04
C GLU A 65 7.97 8.53 2.07
N CYS A 66 7.64 9.74 2.56
CA CYS A 66 8.05 10.98 1.91
C CYS A 66 9.59 11.09 1.94
N LYS A 67 10.15 11.69 0.90
CA LYS A 67 11.58 11.95 0.79
C LYS A 67 11.88 13.38 1.21
N GLU A 68 12.98 13.54 1.94
CA GLU A 68 13.53 14.86 2.20
C GLU A 68 14.05 15.47 0.88
N PRO A 69 13.51 16.62 0.44
CA PRO A 69 13.91 17.18 -0.83
C PRO A 69 15.33 17.74 -0.74
N THR A 70 16.20 17.27 -1.64
CA THR A 70 17.60 17.68 -1.66
C THR A 70 17.72 19.09 -2.26
N LYS A 71 18.37 20.01 -1.54
CA LYS A 71 18.70 21.34 -2.06
C LYS A 71 20.00 21.30 -2.82
N PHE A 72 20.01 21.83 -4.04
CA PHE A 72 21.23 22.00 -4.82
C PHE A 72 21.32 23.43 -5.40
N PRO A 73 22.53 23.98 -5.58
CA PRO A 73 22.66 25.26 -6.25
C PRO A 73 22.47 25.03 -7.75
N PHE A 74 21.51 25.71 -8.37
CA PHE A 74 21.29 25.60 -9.82
C PHE A 74 22.57 25.96 -10.61
N SER A 75 23.32 26.93 -10.10
CA SER A 75 24.64 27.35 -10.57
C SER A 75 25.34 28.20 -9.49
N PRO A 76 26.66 28.41 -9.55
CA PRO A 76 27.34 29.31 -8.61
C PRO A 76 26.69 30.70 -8.59
N GLY A 77 26.18 31.13 -7.43
CA GLY A 77 25.53 32.43 -7.25
C GLY A 77 24.03 32.49 -7.59
N MET A 78 23.42 31.37 -7.96
CA MET A 78 21.96 31.25 -8.18
C MET A 78 21.22 30.73 -6.94
N PRO A 79 19.88 30.89 -6.87
CA PRO A 79 19.06 30.32 -5.81
C PRO A 79 19.22 28.80 -5.69
N TRP A 80 18.95 28.29 -4.49
CA TRP A 80 18.85 26.86 -4.23
C TRP A 80 17.53 26.34 -4.80
N GLU A 81 17.61 25.24 -5.55
CA GLU A 81 16.45 24.51 -6.04
C GLU A 81 16.29 23.19 -5.27
N TYR A 82 15.05 22.72 -5.21
CA TYR A 82 14.74 21.40 -4.70
C TYR A 82 14.74 20.41 -5.86
N THR A 83 15.08 19.17 -5.58
CA THR A 83 14.94 18.09 -6.54
C THR A 83 13.47 17.87 -6.90
N GLU A 84 13.15 18.10 -8.17
CA GLU A 84 11.80 17.92 -8.74
C GLU A 84 11.27 16.49 -8.53
N TYR A 85 12.18 15.51 -8.50
CA TYR A 85 11.85 14.11 -8.27
C TYR A 85 11.27 13.84 -6.88
N GLU A 86 11.93 14.30 -5.81
CA GLU A 86 11.44 14.16 -4.44
C GLU A 86 10.14 14.93 -4.23
N GLN A 87 10.01 16.10 -4.82
CA GLN A 87 8.78 16.89 -4.76
C GLN A 87 7.62 16.15 -5.42
N GLY A 88 7.76 15.72 -6.67
CA GLY A 88 6.71 14.98 -7.39
C GLY A 88 6.34 13.66 -6.71
N TRP A 89 7.32 12.95 -6.14
CA TRP A 89 7.08 11.75 -5.32
C TRP A 89 6.20 12.06 -4.10
N ASN A 90 6.57 13.09 -3.33
CA ASN A 90 5.83 13.50 -2.14
C ASN A 90 4.42 13.98 -2.48
N ASP A 91 4.25 14.69 -3.60
CA ASP A 91 2.95 15.19 -4.04
C ASP A 91 2.03 14.02 -4.45
N CYS A 92 2.57 12.97 -5.10
CA CYS A 92 1.82 11.74 -5.34
C CYS A 92 1.35 11.09 -4.03
N LEU A 93 2.22 11.03 -3.00
CA LEU A 93 1.85 10.46 -1.70
C LEU A 93 0.77 11.30 -1.00
N LYS A 94 0.90 12.63 -0.99
CA LYS A 94 -0.13 13.53 -0.44
C LYS A 94 -1.47 13.37 -1.15
N TYR A 95 -1.46 13.23 -2.47
CA TYR A 95 -2.67 12.95 -3.24
C TYR A 95 -3.33 11.65 -2.80
N LEU A 96 -2.56 10.56 -2.65
CA LEU A 96 -3.07 9.27 -2.17
C LEU A 96 -3.65 9.39 -0.76
N GLU A 97 -3.01 10.16 0.12
CA GLU A 97 -3.46 10.43 1.49
C GLU A 97 -4.62 11.46 1.58
N GLY A 98 -5.03 12.06 0.47
CA GLY A 98 -6.06 13.11 0.45
C GLY A 98 -5.63 14.46 1.05
N LYS A 99 -4.32 14.72 1.13
CA LYS A 99 -3.71 15.95 1.67
C LYS A 99 -3.38 17.01 0.60
N ASP A 100 -3.84 16.83 -0.63
CA ASP A 100 -3.51 17.67 -1.79
C ASP A 100 -4.16 19.09 -1.74
N GLY A 101 -4.99 19.37 -0.73
CA GLY A 101 -5.76 20.62 -0.61
C GLY A 101 -5.13 21.77 0.18
N ASP A 102 -3.92 21.59 0.74
CA ASP A 102 -3.26 22.58 1.62
C ASP A 102 -2.07 23.33 0.96
N LEU A 103 -2.10 23.50 -0.37
CA LEU A 103 -1.14 24.35 -1.12
C LEU A 103 -1.63 25.79 -1.31
#